data_AF-A0A536SJX3-F1
#
_entry.id   AF-A0A536SJX3-F1
#
_cell.length_a   1.000
_cell.length_b   1.000
_cell.length_c   1.000
_cell.angle_alpha   90.00
_cell.angle_beta   90.00
_cell.angle_gamma   90.00
#
_symmetry.space_group_name_H-M   'P 1'
#
loop_
_entity.id
_entity.type
_entity.pdbx_description
1 polymer ?
#
loop_
_entity_poly.entity_id
_entity_poly.type
_entity_poly.pdbx_seq_one_letter_code
_entity_poly.pdbx_strand_id
1 'polypeptide(L)'
;MIFSLDLLTEALIFGVLLGCFYAAVSIGLSVSFGLLDVPHVAHPAVMILGSYLTYVLTTYGLDPLVAGVVLMPVFFVIGVLLYRFYYESFERRGTEAAVRGLAFFFGVAFIIEI
;
A
#
# COMPACT_ATOMS: atom_id res chain seq x y z
N MET A 1 -20.89 -26.02 25.26
CA MET A 1 -20.55 -24.98 24.27
C MET A 1 -21.82 -24.22 23.96
N ILE A 2 -22.02 -23.07 24.60
CA ILE A 2 -23.14 -22.18 24.29
C ILE A 2 -22.64 -21.28 23.18
N PHE A 3 -23.18 -21.43 21.97
CA PHE A 3 -22.97 -20.46 20.90
C PHE A 3 -23.69 -19.17 21.31
N SER A 4 -22.93 -18.13 21.65
CA SER A 4 -23.47 -16.79 21.91
C SER A 4 -23.72 -16.11 20.56
N LEU A 5 -24.98 -15.87 20.23
CA LEU A 5 -25.37 -15.20 18.97
C LEU A 5 -24.82 -13.77 18.88
N ASP A 6 -24.64 -13.10 20.02
CA ASP A 6 -23.97 -11.80 20.11
C ASP A 6 -22.54 -11.88 19.57
N LEU A 7 -21.77 -12.88 20.04
CA LEU A 7 -20.37 -13.08 19.62
C LEU A 7 -20.26 -13.41 18.13
N LEU A 8 -21.21 -14.16 17.59
CA LEU A 8 -21.29 -14.46 16.15
C LEU A 8 -21.54 -13.18 15.34
N THR A 9 -22.45 -12.32 15.80
CA THR A 9 -22.79 -11.07 15.15
C THR A 9 -21.61 -10.10 15.17
N GLU A 10 -20.94 -9.95 16.31
CA GLU A 10 -19.71 -9.16 16.42
C GLU A 10 -18.62 -9.69 15.50
N ALA A 11 -18.36 -11.00 15.50
CA ALA A 11 -17.36 -11.62 14.63
C ALA A 11 -17.66 -11.40 13.14
N LEU A 12 -18.93 -11.47 12.73
CA LEU A 12 -19.34 -11.15 11.36
C LEU A 12 -19.09 -9.68 11.02
N ILE A 13 -19.46 -8.76 11.90
CA ILE A 13 -19.25 -7.32 11.70
C ILE A 13 -17.75 -7.01 11.58
N PHE A 14 -16.94 -7.48 12.51
CA PHE A 14 -15.49 -7.30 12.46
C PHE A 14 -14.86 -7.96 11.23
N GLY A 15 -15.34 -9.16 10.85
CA GLY A 15 -14.88 -9.86 9.65
C GLY A 15 -15.17 -9.08 8.38
N VAL A 16 -16.38 -8.51 8.25
CA VAL A 16 -16.75 -7.67 7.10
C VAL A 16 -15.95 -6.37 7.09
N LEU A 17 -15.82 -5.68 8.22
CA LEU A 17 -15.04 -4.44 8.33
C LEU A 17 -13.57 -4.67 7.95
N LEU A 18 -12.97 -5.74 8.48
CA LEU A 18 -11.59 -6.11 8.17
C LEU A 18 -11.43 -6.52 6.70
N GLY A 19 -12.40 -7.26 6.15
CA GLY A 19 -12.44 -7.62 4.73
C GLY A 19 -12.51 -6.39 3.81
N CYS A 20 -13.40 -5.44 4.12
CA CYS A 20 -13.50 -4.17 3.40
C CYS A 20 -12.21 -3.34 3.49
N PHE A 21 -11.57 -3.32 4.65
CA PHE A 21 -10.28 -2.66 4.84
C PHE A 21 -9.20 -3.26 3.93
N TYR A 22 -9.00 -4.58 3.96
CA TYR A 22 -8.02 -5.25 3.10
C TYR A 22 -8.36 -5.12 1.61
N ALA A 23 -9.64 -5.13 1.24
CA ALA A 23 -10.07 -4.91 -0.13
C ALA A 23 -9.71 -3.50 -0.62
N ALA A 24 -9.99 -2.46 0.19
CA ALA A 24 -9.63 -1.08 -0.14
C ALA A 24 -8.11 -0.90 -0.30
N VAL A 25 -7.34 -1.52 0.60
CA VAL A 25 -5.88 -1.53 0.59
C VAL A 25 -5.31 -2.25 -0.65
N SER A 26 -5.92 -3.36 -1.06
CA SER A 26 -5.49 -4.17 -2.20
C SER A 26 -5.87 -3.57 -3.56
N ILE A 27 -6.83 -2.64 -3.60
CA ILE A 27 -7.29 -2.02 -4.85
C ILE A 27 -6.16 -1.32 -5.61
N GLY A 28 -5.23 -0.67 -4.90
CA GLY A 28 -4.07 -0.01 -5.52
C GLY A 28 -3.10 -0.99 -6.17
N LEU A 29 -2.89 -2.15 -5.53
CA LEU A 29 -2.07 -3.23 -6.09
C LEU A 29 -2.75 -3.83 -7.33
N SER A 30 -4.06 -4.08 -7.25
CA SER A 30 -4.87 -4.60 -8.36
C SER A 30 -4.84 -3.67 -9.58
N VAL A 31 -4.88 -2.35 -9.38
CA VAL A 31 -4.75 -1.37 -10.46
C VAL A 31 -3.35 -1.39 -11.08
N SER A 32 -2.31 -1.46 -10.24
CA SER A 32 -0.91 -1.47 -10.70
C SER A 32 -0.58 -2.71 -11.53
N PHE A 33 -0.93 -3.90 -11.04
CA PHE A 33 -0.70 -5.15 -11.74
C PHE A 33 -1.71 -5.39 -12.88
N GLY A 34 -2.99 -5.04 -12.68
CA GLY A 34 -4.06 -5.40 -13.61
C GLY A 34 -4.17 -4.51 -14.84
N LEU A 35 -3.92 -3.19 -14.70
CA LEU A 35 -4.02 -2.25 -15.83
C LEU A 35 -2.65 -1.88 -16.41
N LEU A 36 -1.64 -1.73 -15.56
CA LEU A 36 -0.31 -1.28 -15.99
C LEU A 36 0.66 -2.45 -16.23
N ASP A 37 0.30 -3.68 -15.85
CA ASP A 37 1.17 -4.87 -15.89
C ASP A 37 2.53 -4.64 -15.18
N VAL A 38 2.49 -3.84 -14.12
CA VAL A 38 3.68 -3.47 -13.34
C VAL A 38 3.71 -4.33 -12.07
N PRO A 39 4.79 -5.12 -11.85
CA PRO A 39 4.89 -5.97 -10.69
C PRO A 39 5.31 -5.20 -9.44
N HIS A 40 4.41 -4.37 -8.93
CA HIS A 40 4.60 -3.47 -7.79
C HIS A 40 4.68 -4.22 -6.45
N VAL A 41 5.69 -5.08 -6.29
CA VAL A 41 5.93 -5.91 -5.09
C VAL A 41 6.24 -5.04 -3.86
N ALA A 42 6.69 -3.80 -4.04
CA ALA A 42 6.96 -2.85 -2.97
C ALA A 42 5.70 -2.29 -2.27
N HIS A 43 4.49 -2.53 -2.79
CA HIS A 43 3.26 -1.93 -2.26
C HIS A 43 3.07 -2.13 -0.75
N PRO A 44 3.23 -3.35 -0.18
CA PRO A 44 3.12 -3.54 1.26
C PRO A 44 4.18 -2.78 2.06
N ALA A 45 5.42 -2.71 1.56
CA ALA A 45 6.50 -1.97 2.21
C ALA A 45 6.20 -0.46 2.26
N VAL A 46 5.71 0.12 1.15
CA VAL A 46 5.29 1.53 1.10
C VAL A 46 4.13 1.81 2.05
N MET A 47 3.18 0.88 2.18
CA MET A 47 2.08 1.02 3.15
C MET A 47 2.56 1.02 4.60
N ILE A 48 3.50 0.14 4.94
CA ILE A 48 4.10 0.10 6.29
C ILE A 48 4.88 1.40 6.56
N LEU A 49 5.59 1.93 5.56
CA LEU A 49 6.25 3.23 5.69
C LEU A 49 5.24 4.35 5.98
N GLY A 50 4.09 4.34 5.30
CA GLY A 50 2.99 5.29 5.54
C GLY A 50 2.39 5.18 6.93
N SER A 51 2.20 3.96 7.45
CA SER A 51 1.70 3.76 8.81
C SER A 51 2.73 4.23 9.85
N TYR A 52 4.03 4.02 9.61
CA TYR A 52 5.08 4.51 10.49
C TYR A 52 5.17 6.04 10.51
N LEU A 53 5.08 6.69 9.34
CA LEU A 53 5.01 8.16 9.27
C LEU A 53 3.77 8.70 9.99
N THR A 54 2.61 8.05 9.83
CA THR A 54 1.39 8.41 10.56
C THR A 54 1.59 8.28 12.07
N TYR A 55 2.25 7.20 12.53
CA TYR A 55 2.61 7.00 13.93
C TYR A 55 3.52 8.12 14.44
N VAL A 56 4.56 8.48 13.68
CA VAL A 56 5.46 9.59 14.03
C VAL A 56 4.71 10.91 14.12
N LEU A 57 3.79 11.21 13.19
CA LEU A 57 2.95 12.42 13.29
C LEU A 57 2.05 12.39 14.53
N THR A 58 1.58 11.21 14.91
CA THR A 58 0.74 11.03 16.10
C THR A 58 1.52 11.30 17.39
N THR A 59 2.83 11.03 17.45
CA THR A 59 3.64 11.37 18.64
C THR A 59 3.80 12.88 18.86
N TYR A 60 3.59 13.70 17.82
CA TYR A 60 3.49 15.16 17.94
C TYR A 60 2.10 15.66 18.36
N GLY A 61 1.16 14.76 18.67
CA GLY A 61 -0.19 15.10 19.13
C GLY A 61 -1.23 15.26 18.02
N LEU A 62 -0.90 14.89 16.78
CA LEU A 62 -1.90 14.82 15.70
C LEU A 62 -2.76 13.57 15.86
N ASP A 63 -4.05 13.70 15.57
CA ASP A 63 -4.94 12.54 15.50
C ASP A 63 -4.50 11.62 14.34
N PRO A 64 -4.46 10.29 14.52
CA PRO A 64 -4.03 9.34 13.48
C PRO A 64 -4.82 9.46 12.17
N LEU A 65 -6.12 9.75 12.26
CA LEU A 65 -6.98 9.88 11.10
C LEU A 65 -6.63 11.15 10.32
N VAL A 66 -6.42 12.27 11.04
CA VAL A 66 -5.99 13.54 10.44
C VAL A 66 -4.58 13.43 9.85
N ALA A 67 -3.65 12.78 10.57
CA ALA A 67 -2.29 12.54 10.09
C ALA A 67 -2.28 11.72 8.79
N GLY A 68 -3.12 10.67 8.70
CA GLY A 68 -3.28 9.89 7.47
C GLY A 68 -3.81 10.72 6.30
N VAL A 69 -4.82 11.57 6.52
CA VAL A 69 -5.36 12.47 5.49
C VAL A 69 -4.32 13.50 5.04
N VAL A 70 -3.51 14.03 5.95
CA VAL A 70 -2.42 14.98 5.62
C VAL A 70 -1.29 14.30 4.84
N LEU A 71 -0.98 13.05 5.15
CA LEU A 71 0.05 12.27 4.45
C LEU A 71 -0.42 11.76 3.08
N MET A 72 -1.74 11.64 2.84
CA MET A 72 -2.31 11.23 1.55
C MET A 72 -1.73 12.01 0.35
N PRO A 73 -1.73 13.35 0.30
CA PRO A 73 -1.14 14.09 -0.82
C PRO A 73 0.37 13.86 -0.94
N VAL A 74 1.09 13.68 0.16
CA VAL A 74 2.54 13.43 0.16
C VAL A 74 2.84 12.07 -0.48
N PHE A 75 2.15 11.02 -0.06
CA PHE A 75 2.29 9.67 -0.62
C PHE A 75 1.81 9.60 -2.07
N PHE A 76 0.79 10.37 -2.45
CA PHE A 76 0.37 10.48 -3.84
C PHE A 76 1.50 11.04 -4.71
N VAL A 77 2.15 12.14 -4.29
CA VAL A 77 3.27 12.73 -5.03
C VAL A 77 4.46 11.76 -5.09
N ILE A 78 4.80 11.09 -3.99
CA ILE A 78 5.86 10.06 -3.96
C ILE A 78 5.55 8.92 -4.93
N GLY A 79 4.30 8.43 -4.94
CA GLY A 79 3.85 7.38 -5.86
C GLY A 79 3.95 7.79 -7.32
N VAL A 80 3.55 9.02 -7.66
CA VAL A 80 3.69 9.57 -9.02
C VAL A 80 5.16 9.67 -9.43
N LEU A 81 6.05 10.11 -8.53
CA LEU A 81 7.48 10.19 -8.80
C LEU A 81 8.10 8.80 -9.01
N LEU A 82 7.74 7.82 -8.17
CA LEU A 82 8.16 6.43 -8.31
C LEU A 82 7.74 5.85 -9.67
N TYR A 83 6.47 6.01 -10.04
CA TYR A 83 5.97 5.53 -11.33
C TYR A 83 6.67 6.21 -12.49
N ARG A 84 6.85 7.54 -12.44
CA ARG A 84 7.52 8.29 -13.51
C ARG A 84 8.99 7.89 -13.67
N PHE A 85 9.69 7.64 -12.57
CA PHE A 85 11.07 7.15 -12.61
C PHE A 85 11.16 5.74 -13.20
N TYR A 86 10.23 4.86 -12.81
CA TYR A 86 10.09 3.52 -13.38
C TYR A 86 9.83 3.58 -14.90
N TYR A 87 8.88 4.40 -15.33
CA TYR A 87 8.49 4.57 -16.73
C TYR A 87 9.67 5.01 -17.62
N GLU A 88 10.37 6.08 -17.22
CA GLU A 88 11.51 6.61 -17.98
C GLU A 88 12.69 5.63 -18.03
N SER A 89 12.90 4.85 -16.97
CA SER A 89 14.06 3.96 -16.85
C SER A 89 13.87 2.61 -17.54
N PHE A 90 12.67 2.02 -17.43
CA PHE A 90 12.44 0.61 -17.80
C PHE A 90 11.42 0.46 -18.93
N GLU A 91 10.29 1.15 -18.84
CA GLU A 91 9.18 0.97 -19.80
C GLU A 91 9.52 1.54 -21.19
N ARG A 92 10.31 2.61 -21.22
CA ARG A 92 10.74 3.26 -22.46
C ARG A 92 11.82 2.48 -23.26
N ARG A 93 12.41 1.41 -22.69
CA ARG A 93 13.62 0.73 -23.24
C ARG A 93 13.46 -0.74 -23.67
N GLY A 94 12.25 -1.31 -23.71
CA GLY A 94 11.97 -2.55 -24.45
C GLY A 94 11.39 -3.75 -23.68
N THR A 95 11.21 -4.86 -24.41
CA THR A 95 10.36 -6.06 -24.20
C THR A 95 10.52 -6.85 -22.87
N GLU A 96 11.47 -6.52 -22.01
CA GLU A 96 11.71 -7.19 -20.70
C GLU A 96 11.23 -6.35 -19.49
N ALA A 97 10.23 -5.49 -19.69
CA ALA A 97 9.79 -4.52 -18.68
C ALA A 97 9.38 -5.18 -17.35
N ALA A 98 8.69 -6.32 -17.40
CA ALA A 98 8.20 -7.02 -16.21
C ALA A 98 9.34 -7.52 -15.29
N VAL A 99 10.37 -8.18 -15.83
CA VAL A 99 11.47 -8.74 -15.02
C VAL A 99 12.32 -7.62 -14.41
N ARG A 100 12.56 -6.55 -15.16
CA ARG A 100 13.32 -5.38 -14.66
C ARG A 100 12.52 -4.58 -13.64
N GLY A 101 11.21 -4.44 -13.85
CA GLY A 101 10.32 -3.82 -12.87
C GLY A 101 10.27 -4.60 -11.57
N LEU A 102 10.22 -5.94 -11.65
CA LEU A 102 10.28 -6.79 -10.46
C LEU A 102 11.56 -6.52 -9.66
N ALA A 103 12.72 -6.53 -10.30
CA ALA A 103 13.99 -6.25 -9.65
C ALA A 103 14.05 -4.84 -9.03
N PHE A 104 13.50 -3.83 -9.72
CA PHE A 104 13.40 -2.46 -9.21
C PHE A 104 12.53 -2.36 -7.96
N PHE A 105 11.30 -2.88 -8.00
CA PHE A 105 10.39 -2.82 -6.85
C PHE A 105 10.87 -3.69 -5.68
N PHE A 106 11.55 -4.81 -5.93
CA PHE A 106 12.24 -5.53 -4.86
C PHE A 106 13.34 -4.67 -4.22
N GLY A 107 14.15 -3.98 -5.03
CA GLY A 107 15.16 -3.05 -4.52
C GLY A 107 14.55 -1.94 -3.65
N VAL A 108 13.44 -1.35 -4.10
CA VAL A 108 12.69 -0.35 -3.32
C VAL A 108 12.15 -0.95 -2.01
N ALA A 109 11.58 -2.15 -2.05
CA ALA A 109 11.08 -2.83 -0.86
C ALA A 109 12.21 -3.04 0.17
N PHE A 110 13.36 -3.55 -0.26
CA PHE A 110 14.51 -3.74 0.63
C PHE A 110 15.05 -2.44 1.22
N ILE A 111 15.08 -1.34 0.46
CA ILE A 111 15.48 -0.03 0.98
C ILE A 111 14.53 0.48 2.06
N ILE A 112 13.24 0.13 1.99
CA ILE A 112 12.24 0.51 2.99
C ILE A 112 12.30 -0.40 4.22
N GLU A 113 12.55 -1.69 4.03
CA GLU A 113 12.53 -2.70 5.10
C GLU A 113 13.79 -2.71 5.99
N ILE A 114 14.95 -2.26 5.46
CA ILE A 114 16.27 -2.32 6.11
C ILE A 114 16.65 -0.95 6.68
#